data_AF-A0A3N5X5H2-F1
#
_entry.id   AF-A0A3N5X5H2-F1
#
_cell.length_a   1.000
_cell.length_b   1.000
_cell.length_c   1.000
_cell.angle_alpha   90.00
_cell.angle_beta   90.00
_cell.angle_gamma   90.00
#
_symmetry.space_group_name_H-M   'P 1'
#
loop_
_entity.id
_entity.type
_entity.pdbx_description
1 polymer ?
#
loop_
_entity_poly.entity_id
_entity_poly.type
_entity_poly.pdbx_seq_one_letter_code
_entity_poly.pdbx_strand_id
1 'polypeptide(L)'
;MRSEKLSNNLQISRADSVKGQTELVDNGVEPMTHDNFTEKISLWLDNELSPTEVTQLQAHITECPACDRVYRAMQQVDRLLGCAATVMVEPQPGFSARFETRLAQQQQVKRWRLWAGVGALFMGVLMVTALVVVLAGAAWVGTTPTWFYVKTLEWLGALGQLVNQARTCINLGRVFFEVVILTVQQPLFWGYVLAAIILTGLWAQVMRLVYRRSPVTLGLLI
;
A
#
# COMPACT_ATOMS: atom_id res chain seq x y z
N MET A 1 21.67 -37.42 -54.16
CA MET A 1 21.14 -36.06 -53.84
C MET A 1 19.62 -36.10 -53.60
N ARG A 2 19.11 -36.93 -52.67
CA ARG A 2 17.66 -37.06 -52.38
C ARG A 2 17.30 -37.17 -50.89
N SER A 3 18.28 -37.21 -49.99
CA SER A 3 18.04 -37.37 -48.54
C SER A 3 17.99 -36.05 -47.76
N GLU A 4 18.39 -34.92 -48.34
CA GLU A 4 18.49 -33.65 -47.60
C GLU A 4 17.19 -32.82 -47.60
N LYS A 5 16.26 -33.10 -48.52
CA LYS A 5 14.99 -32.34 -48.64
C LYS A 5 13.87 -32.80 -47.71
N LEU A 6 14.01 -33.92 -47.00
CA LEU A 6 12.98 -34.43 -46.08
C LEU A 6 13.14 -33.93 -44.63
N SER A 7 14.33 -33.45 -44.24
CA SER A 7 14.57 -32.91 -42.90
C SER A 7 13.99 -31.50 -42.70
N ASN A 8 13.92 -30.68 -43.74
CA ASN A 8 13.48 -29.28 -43.62
C ASN A 8 11.96 -29.10 -43.63
N ASN A 9 11.18 -30.09 -44.08
CA ASN A 9 9.73 -29.97 -44.14
C ASN A 9 9.01 -30.42 -42.85
N LEU A 10 9.73 -31.04 -41.91
CA LEU A 10 9.18 -31.46 -40.61
C LEU A 10 9.37 -30.44 -39.48
N GLN A 11 10.16 -29.38 -39.70
CA GLN A 11 10.33 -28.31 -38.71
C GLN A 11 9.35 -27.14 -38.86
N ILE A 12 8.68 -27.00 -40.01
CA ILE A 12 7.75 -25.88 -40.23
C ILE A 12 6.33 -26.20 -39.70
N SER A 13 5.98 -27.47 -39.49
CA SER A 13 4.64 -27.86 -39.01
C SER A 13 4.43 -27.76 -37.48
N ARG A 14 5.47 -27.43 -36.70
CA ARG A 14 5.39 -27.39 -35.22
C ARG A 14 5.27 -25.98 -34.63
N ALA A 15 5.42 -24.93 -35.42
CA ALA A 15 5.44 -23.55 -34.91
C ALA A 15 4.06 -22.87 -34.88
N ASP A 16 3.06 -23.38 -35.60
CA ASP A 16 1.76 -22.70 -35.76
C ASP A 16 0.64 -23.24 -34.85
N SER A 17 0.91 -24.28 -34.05
CA SER A 17 -0.12 -24.92 -33.20
C SER A 17 -0.19 -24.40 -31.75
N VAL A 18 0.54 -23.34 -31.39
CA VAL A 18 0.61 -22.84 -29.98
C VAL A 18 -0.06 -21.47 -29.80
N LYS A 19 -0.63 -20.86 -30.85
CA LYS A 19 -1.15 -19.48 -30.77
C LYS A 19 -2.68 -19.33 -30.71
N GLY A 20 -3.42 -20.41 -30.53
CA GLY A 20 -4.89 -20.40 -30.60
C GLY A 20 -5.58 -21.06 -29.42
N GLN A 21 -5.25 -20.68 -28.19
CA GLN A 21 -6.03 -21.10 -27.00
C GLN A 21 -5.72 -20.22 -25.77
N THR A 22 -6.10 -18.95 -25.81
CA THR A 22 -6.15 -18.08 -24.61
C THR A 22 -7.32 -17.09 -24.71
N GLU A 23 -8.50 -17.60 -25.04
CA GLU A 23 -9.77 -16.89 -24.82
C GLU A 23 -10.82 -17.91 -24.39
N LEU A 24 -10.72 -18.40 -23.15
CA LEU A 24 -11.80 -19.15 -22.50
C LEU A 24 -11.76 -18.90 -20.99
N VAL A 25 -12.66 -18.01 -20.56
CA VAL A 25 -13.41 -18.04 -19.29
C VAL A 25 -12.58 -18.29 -18.03
N ASP A 26 -12.21 -17.16 -17.40
CA ASP A 26 -11.81 -17.03 -16.00
C ASP A 26 -12.90 -17.56 -15.05
N ASN A 27 -12.84 -18.85 -14.76
CA ASN A 27 -13.26 -19.42 -13.50
C ASN A 27 -11.97 -19.87 -12.81
N GLY A 28 -11.56 -19.15 -11.76
CA GLY A 28 -10.30 -19.30 -11.04
C GLY A 28 -10.01 -20.68 -10.44
N VAL A 29 -9.74 -21.65 -11.32
CA VAL A 29 -9.14 -22.94 -11.00
C VAL A 29 -7.91 -23.05 -11.89
N GLU A 30 -6.79 -22.52 -11.40
CA GLU A 30 -5.50 -22.72 -12.04
C GLU A 30 -5.26 -24.23 -12.24
N PRO A 31 -4.69 -24.66 -13.39
CA PRO A 31 -4.37 -26.07 -13.61
C PRO A 31 -3.39 -26.51 -12.51
N MET A 32 -3.86 -27.38 -11.61
CA MET A 32 -3.08 -27.85 -10.47
C MET A 32 -1.91 -28.70 -10.98
N THR A 33 -0.73 -28.06 -11.09
CA THR A 33 0.53 -28.73 -11.40
C THR A 33 1.03 -29.48 -10.16
N HIS A 34 1.90 -30.48 -10.36
CA HIS A 34 2.52 -31.23 -9.25
C HIS A 34 3.28 -30.33 -8.25
N ASP A 35 3.75 -29.16 -8.69
CA ASP A 35 4.41 -28.17 -7.83
C ASP A 35 3.44 -27.56 -6.80
N ASN A 36 2.20 -27.29 -7.20
CA ASN A 36 1.16 -26.76 -6.29
C ASN A 36 0.83 -27.75 -5.15
N PHE A 37 0.78 -29.05 -5.48
CA PHE A 37 0.53 -30.08 -4.47
C PHE A 37 1.71 -30.26 -3.51
N THR A 38 2.94 -29.99 -3.95
CA THR A 38 4.12 -30.03 -3.08
C THR A 38 4.05 -28.95 -2.00
N GLU A 39 3.63 -27.74 -2.35
CA GLU A 39 3.39 -26.67 -1.39
C GLU A 39 2.27 -27.04 -0.39
N LYS A 40 1.16 -27.60 -0.89
CA LYS A 40 0.05 -28.07 -0.03
C LYS A 40 0.46 -29.17 0.93
N ILE A 41 1.39 -30.04 0.55
CA ILE A 41 1.96 -31.06 1.45
C ILE A 41 2.70 -30.40 2.62
N SER A 42 3.51 -29.36 2.36
CA SER A 42 4.22 -28.63 3.42
C SER A 42 3.23 -27.98 4.39
N LEU A 43 2.25 -27.24 3.86
CA LEU A 43 1.21 -26.59 4.66
C LEU A 43 0.39 -27.58 5.48
N TRP A 44 0.16 -28.78 4.94
CA TRP A 44 -0.56 -29.82 5.68
C TRP A 44 0.25 -30.34 6.89
N LEU A 45 1.57 -30.53 6.74
CA LEU A 45 2.45 -30.92 7.85
C LEU A 45 2.50 -29.83 8.94
N ASP A 46 2.42 -28.57 8.54
CA ASP A 46 2.40 -27.42 9.46
C ASP A 46 1.01 -27.14 10.09
N ASN A 47 -0.01 -27.95 9.77
CA ASN A 47 -1.42 -27.76 10.16
C ASN A 47 -2.06 -26.44 9.68
N GLU A 48 -1.60 -25.89 8.56
CA GLU A 48 -2.08 -24.62 7.99
C GLU A 48 -3.09 -24.80 6.85
N LEU A 49 -3.43 -26.04 6.48
CA LEU A 49 -4.32 -26.34 5.36
C LEU A 49 -5.80 -26.44 5.80
N SER A 50 -6.74 -25.94 4.99
CA SER A 50 -8.17 -26.04 5.31
C SER A 50 -8.72 -27.47 5.15
N PRO A 51 -9.82 -27.86 5.84
CA PRO A 51 -10.36 -29.22 5.76
C PRO A 51 -10.73 -29.65 4.34
N THR A 52 -11.21 -28.71 3.51
CA THR A 52 -11.57 -28.94 2.10
C THR A 52 -10.35 -29.17 1.22
N GLU A 53 -9.22 -28.55 1.52
CA GLU A 53 -7.97 -28.72 0.78
C GLU A 53 -7.25 -30.02 1.19
N VAL A 54 -7.37 -30.42 2.47
CA VAL A 54 -6.85 -31.70 2.96
C VAL A 54 -7.49 -32.87 2.21
N THR A 55 -8.81 -32.87 2.03
CA THR A 55 -9.49 -33.95 1.29
C THR A 55 -9.08 -34.01 -0.18
N GLN A 56 -8.94 -32.86 -0.84
CA GLN A 56 -8.45 -32.77 -2.22
C GLN A 56 -7.01 -33.27 -2.35
N LEU A 57 -6.13 -32.85 -1.44
CA LEU A 57 -4.74 -33.28 -1.40
C LEU A 57 -4.63 -34.79 -1.17
N GLN A 58 -5.42 -35.34 -0.24
CA GLN A 58 -5.41 -36.76 0.07
C GLN A 58 -5.87 -37.60 -1.13
N ALA A 59 -6.92 -37.17 -1.84
CA ALA A 59 -7.35 -37.81 -3.08
C ALA A 59 -6.23 -37.81 -4.14
N HIS A 60 -5.54 -36.68 -4.32
CA HIS A 60 -4.44 -36.58 -5.28
C HIS A 60 -3.25 -37.48 -4.89
N ILE A 61 -2.86 -37.53 -3.61
CA ILE A 61 -1.77 -38.40 -3.14
C ILE A 61 -2.09 -39.88 -3.38
N THR A 62 -3.36 -40.28 -3.22
CA THR A 62 -3.75 -41.68 -3.49
C THR A 62 -3.67 -42.05 -4.97
N GLU A 63 -3.87 -41.09 -5.87
CA GLU A 63 -3.87 -41.32 -7.32
C GLU A 63 -2.48 -41.09 -7.96
N CYS A 64 -1.62 -40.27 -7.34
CA CYS A 64 -0.32 -39.90 -7.88
C CYS A 64 0.85 -40.47 -7.05
N PRO A 65 1.56 -41.50 -7.56
CA PRO A 65 2.72 -42.08 -6.88
C PRO A 65 3.89 -41.10 -6.71
N ALA A 66 3.99 -40.07 -7.55
CA ALA A 66 5.05 -39.06 -7.42
C ALA A 66 4.83 -38.20 -6.18
N CYS A 67 3.59 -37.73 -5.96
CA CYS A 67 3.22 -36.93 -4.79
C CYS A 67 3.26 -37.75 -3.49
N ASP A 68 2.89 -39.04 -3.50
CA ASP A 68 3.04 -39.92 -2.32
C ASP A 68 4.51 -40.05 -1.87
N ARG A 69 5.45 -40.18 -2.83
CA ARG A 69 6.89 -40.22 -2.50
C ARG A 69 7.37 -38.93 -1.84
N VAL A 70 6.93 -37.77 -2.36
CA VAL A 70 7.27 -36.45 -1.78
C VAL A 70 6.71 -36.33 -0.38
N TYR A 71 5.43 -36.68 -0.19
CA TYR A 71 4.79 -36.67 1.12
C TYR A 71 5.54 -37.52 2.15
N ARG A 72 5.87 -38.77 1.81
CA ARG A 72 6.62 -39.66 2.71
C ARG A 72 8.01 -39.11 3.05
N ALA A 73 8.69 -38.52 2.08
CA ALA A 73 10.01 -37.92 2.30
C ALA A 73 9.92 -36.72 3.26
N MET A 74 8.96 -35.82 3.05
CA MET A 74 8.74 -34.67 3.95
C MET A 74 8.30 -35.11 5.35
N GLN A 75 7.41 -36.11 5.45
CA GLN A 75 6.99 -36.67 6.74
C GLN A 75 8.16 -37.31 7.50
N GLN A 76 9.10 -37.93 6.80
CA GLN A 76 10.31 -38.47 7.44
C GLN A 76 11.19 -37.35 8.01
N VAL A 77 11.38 -36.26 7.28
CA VAL A 77 12.13 -35.09 7.76
C VAL A 77 11.43 -34.46 8.95
N ASP A 78 10.12 -34.25 8.89
CA ASP A 78 9.31 -33.70 9.98
C ASP A 78 9.48 -34.53 11.27
N ARG A 79 9.39 -35.86 11.18
CA ARG A 79 9.65 -36.74 12.34
C ARG A 79 11.06 -36.61 12.89
N LEU A 80 12.08 -36.53 12.03
CA LEU A 80 13.47 -36.36 12.47
C LEU A 80 13.66 -35.03 13.21
N LEU A 81 13.07 -33.94 12.69
CA LEU A 81 13.10 -32.63 13.32
C LEU A 81 12.29 -32.61 14.63
N GLY A 82 11.12 -33.25 14.66
CA GLY A 82 10.30 -33.40 15.86
C GLY A 82 11.03 -34.18 16.96
N CYS A 83 11.74 -35.25 16.62
CA CYS A 83 12.59 -35.98 17.56
C CYS A 83 13.75 -35.10 18.06
N ALA A 84 14.42 -34.35 17.19
CA ALA A 84 15.51 -33.46 17.59
C ALA A 84 15.04 -32.31 18.49
N ALA A 85 13.83 -31.77 18.25
CA ALA A 85 13.24 -30.69 19.04
C ALA A 85 12.98 -31.09 20.50
N THR A 86 12.87 -32.40 20.82
CA THR A 86 12.75 -32.87 22.21
C THR A 86 14.01 -32.64 23.03
N VAL A 87 15.17 -32.49 22.37
CA VAL A 87 16.39 -32.00 23.01
C VAL A 87 16.26 -30.49 23.08
N MET A 88 15.65 -30.02 24.16
CA MET A 88 15.49 -28.60 24.44
C MET A 88 16.87 -27.99 24.63
N VAL A 89 17.47 -27.48 23.54
CA VAL A 89 18.76 -26.80 23.57
C VAL A 89 18.54 -25.47 24.28
N GLU A 90 18.90 -25.41 25.55
CA GLU A 90 18.84 -24.17 26.29
C GLU A 90 19.81 -23.17 25.65
N PRO A 91 19.34 -21.98 25.25
CA PRO A 91 20.21 -20.99 24.65
C PRO A 91 21.31 -20.60 25.64
N GLN A 92 22.49 -20.25 25.12
CA GLN A 92 23.59 -19.81 25.98
C GLN A 92 23.11 -18.70 26.93
N PRO A 93 23.51 -18.74 28.22
CA PRO A 93 23.11 -17.74 29.19
C PRO A 93 23.42 -16.33 28.67
N GLY A 94 22.47 -15.40 28.83
CA GLY A 94 22.58 -14.03 28.30
C GLY A 94 22.25 -13.86 26.82
N PHE A 95 21.72 -14.87 26.13
CA PHE A 95 21.18 -14.70 24.77
C PHE A 95 20.07 -13.65 24.72
N SER A 96 19.09 -13.73 25.63
CA SER A 96 17.97 -12.77 25.71
C SER A 96 18.45 -11.33 25.88
N ALA A 97 19.37 -11.09 26.82
CA ALA A 97 19.94 -9.76 27.06
C ALA A 97 20.65 -9.20 25.81
N ARG A 98 21.44 -10.03 25.10
CA ARG A 98 22.11 -9.62 23.86
C ARG A 98 21.12 -9.35 22.72
N PHE A 99 20.06 -10.15 22.64
CA PHE A 99 19.00 -9.99 21.65
C PHE A 99 18.20 -8.71 21.88
N GLU A 100 17.77 -8.45 23.11
CA GLU A 100 17.07 -7.22 23.49
C GLU A 100 17.90 -5.97 23.23
N THR A 101 19.19 -6.01 23.55
CA THR A 101 20.11 -4.89 23.29
C THR A 101 20.21 -4.59 21.80
N ARG A 102 20.36 -5.63 20.95
CA ARG A 102 20.37 -5.46 19.48
C ARG A 102 19.03 -4.95 18.95
N LEU A 103 17.92 -5.43 19.50
CA LEU A 103 16.58 -5.00 19.09
C LEU A 103 16.35 -3.52 19.42
N ALA A 104 16.75 -3.08 20.62
CA ALA A 104 16.67 -1.69 21.04
C ALA A 104 17.48 -0.77 20.13
N GLN A 105 18.71 -1.17 19.79
CA GLN A 105 19.56 -0.42 18.85
C GLN A 105 18.92 -0.29 17.45
N GLN A 106 18.36 -1.38 16.91
CA GLN A 106 17.69 -1.32 15.60
C GLN A 106 16.44 -0.44 15.62
N GLN A 107 15.65 -0.49 16.70
CA GLN A 107 14.47 0.37 16.84
C GLN A 107 14.84 1.85 16.91
N GLN A 108 15.96 2.18 17.55
CA GLN A 108 16.41 3.56 17.68
C GLN A 108 16.82 4.17 16.32
N VAL A 109 17.52 3.41 15.48
CA VAL A 109 17.87 3.83 14.12
C VAL A 109 16.62 4.03 13.24
N LYS A 110 15.64 3.14 13.34
CA LYS A 110 14.36 3.27 12.61
C LYS A 110 13.58 4.51 13.06
N ARG A 111 13.49 4.75 14.37
CA ARG A 111 12.86 5.97 14.92
C ARG A 111 13.57 7.22 14.41
N TRP A 112 14.90 7.28 14.47
CA TRP A 112 15.65 8.46 14.02
C TRP A 112 15.38 8.80 12.55
N ARG A 113 15.35 7.79 11.66
CA ARG A 113 14.99 7.99 10.24
C ARG A 113 13.57 8.52 10.05
N LEU A 114 12.60 8.04 10.82
CA LEU A 114 11.23 8.54 10.77
C LEU A 114 11.15 10.00 11.22
N TRP A 115 11.77 10.34 12.35
CA TRP A 115 11.82 11.71 12.85
C TRP A 115 12.54 12.66 11.89
N ALA A 116 13.63 12.19 11.27
CA ALA A 116 14.33 12.95 10.22
C ALA A 116 13.43 13.19 9.01
N GLY A 117 12.67 12.19 8.56
CA GLY A 117 11.72 12.34 7.46
C GLY A 117 10.58 13.30 7.77
N VAL A 118 10.00 13.22 8.98
CA VAL A 118 8.97 14.15 9.46
C VAL A 118 9.52 15.57 9.57
N GLY A 119 10.73 15.72 10.12
CA GLY A 119 11.41 17.02 10.22
C GLY A 119 11.66 17.65 8.85
N ALA A 120 12.10 16.85 7.86
CA ALA A 120 12.32 17.31 6.49
C ALA A 120 11.01 17.78 5.84
N LEU A 121 9.90 17.05 6.04
CA LEU A 121 8.59 17.43 5.52
C LEU A 121 8.10 18.74 6.15
N PHE A 122 8.23 18.88 7.47
CA PHE A 122 7.84 20.10 8.19
C PHE A 122 8.66 21.32 7.73
N MET A 123 9.97 21.15 7.56
CA MET A 123 10.84 22.17 6.98
C MET A 123 10.43 22.54 5.56
N GLY A 124 10.09 21.56 4.72
CA GLY A 124 9.59 21.80 3.37
C GLY A 124 8.30 22.63 3.37
N VAL A 125 7.34 22.30 4.25
CA VAL A 125 6.09 23.05 4.39
C VAL A 125 6.37 24.49 4.84
N LEU A 126 7.23 24.70 5.84
CA LEU A 126 7.60 26.04 6.31
C LEU A 126 8.29 26.87 5.22
N MET A 127 9.14 26.26 4.41
CA MET A 127 9.82 26.95 3.32
C MET A 127 8.83 27.38 2.22
N VAL A 128 7.88 26.52 1.85
CA VAL A 128 6.84 26.85 0.87
C VAL A 128 5.91 27.94 1.39
N THR A 129 5.47 27.85 2.66
CA THR A 129 4.60 28.88 3.24
C THR A 129 5.32 30.23 3.34
N ALA A 130 6.59 30.25 3.74
CA ALA A 130 7.39 31.47 3.75
C ALA A 130 7.52 32.10 2.35
N LEU A 131 7.76 31.29 1.32
CA LEU A 131 7.84 31.76 -0.06
C LEU A 131 6.52 32.40 -0.51
N VAL A 132 5.37 31.76 -0.22
CA VAL A 132 4.05 32.30 -0.55
C VAL A 132 3.81 33.65 0.13
N VAL A 133 4.17 33.79 1.41
CA VAL A 133 4.02 35.05 2.14
C VAL A 133 4.88 36.16 1.51
N VAL A 134 6.13 35.86 1.14
CA VAL A 134 7.03 36.83 0.49
C VAL A 134 6.47 37.27 -0.86
N LEU A 135 6.01 36.34 -1.68
CA LEU A 135 5.42 36.65 -3.00
C LEU A 135 4.15 37.48 -2.87
N ALA A 136 3.28 37.14 -1.92
CA ALA A 136 2.05 37.90 -1.64
C ALA A 136 2.36 39.31 -1.13
N GLY A 137 3.35 39.47 -0.24
CA GLY A 137 3.79 40.77 0.27
C GLY A 137 4.42 41.65 -0.81
N ALA A 138 5.24 41.07 -1.69
CA ALA A 138 5.85 41.80 -2.81
C ALA A 138 4.79 42.33 -3.80
N ALA A 139 3.74 41.55 -4.07
CA ALA A 139 2.62 42.00 -4.89
C ALA A 139 1.86 43.19 -4.25
N TRP A 140 1.80 43.25 -2.92
CA TRP A 140 1.19 44.35 -2.17
C TRP A 140 2.03 45.65 -2.15
N VAL A 141 3.36 45.54 -2.12
CA VAL A 141 4.26 46.71 -2.05
C VAL A 141 4.55 47.31 -3.43
N GLY A 142 4.45 46.52 -4.50
CA GLY A 142 4.57 46.99 -5.89
C GLY A 142 3.47 47.98 -6.33
N THR A 143 2.38 48.07 -5.57
CA THR A 143 1.33 49.07 -5.73
C THR A 143 1.55 50.26 -4.78
N THR A 144 2.32 51.27 -5.20
CA THR A 144 2.43 52.60 -4.52
C THR A 144 2.18 53.73 -5.54
N PRO A 145 1.95 55.00 -5.15
CA PRO A 145 0.95 55.55 -4.24
C PRO A 145 0.17 56.72 -4.92
N THR A 146 -0.23 56.59 -6.19
CA THR A 146 -1.10 57.61 -6.84
C THR A 146 -2.51 57.62 -6.25
N TRP A 147 -2.94 56.48 -5.69
CA TRP A 147 -4.24 56.29 -5.05
C TRP A 147 -4.46 57.18 -3.81
N PHE A 148 -3.40 57.58 -3.11
CA PHE A 148 -3.52 58.31 -1.83
C PHE A 148 -3.96 59.78 -2.01
N TYR A 149 -3.61 60.42 -3.13
CA TYR A 149 -3.96 61.82 -3.39
C TYR A 149 -5.35 62.02 -4.00
N VAL A 150 -5.90 61.01 -4.70
CA VAL A 150 -7.26 61.07 -5.28
C VAL A 150 -8.34 60.66 -4.25
N LYS A 151 -7.97 59.84 -3.26
CA LYS A 151 -8.88 59.26 -2.25
C LYS A 151 -9.38 60.24 -1.18
N THR A 152 -8.70 61.37 -0.95
CA THR A 152 -9.11 62.34 0.08
C THR A 152 -10.36 63.13 -0.32
N LEU A 153 -10.61 63.32 -1.62
CA LEU A 153 -11.85 63.94 -2.14
C LEU A 153 -12.97 62.92 -2.43
N GLU A 154 -12.62 61.65 -2.69
CA GLU A 154 -13.57 60.54 -2.92
C GLU A 154 -14.23 60.00 -1.64
N TRP A 155 -13.65 60.23 -0.45
CA TRP A 155 -14.17 59.72 0.83
C TRP A 155 -15.63 60.14 1.08
N LEU A 156 -16.03 61.35 0.70
CA LEU A 156 -17.42 61.81 0.87
C LEU A 156 -18.42 61.03 -0.01
N GLY A 157 -18.04 60.64 -1.23
CA GLY A 157 -18.82 59.73 -2.08
C GLY A 157 -18.72 58.26 -1.64
N ALA A 158 -17.59 57.88 -1.05
CA ALA A 158 -17.32 56.53 -0.56
C ALA A 158 -18.17 56.15 0.65
N LEU A 159 -18.67 57.08 1.47
CA LEU A 159 -19.62 56.75 2.55
C LEU A 159 -20.96 56.22 2.02
N GLY A 160 -21.48 56.81 0.94
CA GLY A 160 -22.70 56.33 0.27
C GLY A 160 -22.49 54.98 -0.42
N GLN A 161 -21.34 54.79 -1.07
CA GLN A 161 -20.98 53.51 -1.68
C GLN A 161 -20.63 52.43 -0.65
N LEU A 162 -20.06 52.78 0.52
CA LEU A 162 -19.78 51.85 1.61
C LEU A 162 -21.06 51.26 2.21
N VAL A 163 -22.13 52.04 2.35
CA VAL A 163 -23.41 51.49 2.81
C VAL A 163 -24.01 50.53 1.77
N ASN A 164 -23.90 50.87 0.48
CA ASN A 164 -24.41 50.01 -0.60
C ASN A 164 -23.53 48.76 -0.83
N GLN A 165 -22.21 48.88 -0.69
CA GLN A 165 -21.25 47.77 -0.72
C GLN A 165 -21.36 46.90 0.52
N ALA A 166 -21.53 47.46 1.71
CA ALA A 166 -21.81 46.68 2.91
C ALA A 166 -23.11 45.90 2.75
N ARG A 167 -24.15 46.50 2.17
CA ARG A 167 -25.42 45.81 1.89
C ARG A 167 -25.28 44.69 0.87
N THR A 168 -24.50 44.90 -0.19
CA THR A 168 -24.22 43.84 -1.18
C THR A 168 -23.31 42.75 -0.62
N CYS A 169 -22.29 43.08 0.19
CA CYS A 169 -21.46 42.09 0.88
C CYS A 169 -22.24 41.29 1.92
N ILE A 170 -23.17 41.91 2.66
CA ILE A 170 -24.05 41.22 3.61
C ILE A 170 -25.02 40.31 2.85
N ASN A 171 -25.61 40.76 1.73
CA ASN A 171 -26.48 39.93 0.91
C ASN A 171 -25.72 38.79 0.23
N LEU A 172 -24.52 39.05 -0.28
CA LEU A 172 -23.65 38.03 -0.87
C LEU A 172 -23.23 37.02 0.19
N GLY A 173 -22.80 37.49 1.36
CA GLY A 173 -22.46 36.65 2.51
C GLY A 173 -23.63 35.82 2.98
N ARG A 174 -24.85 36.37 2.99
CA ARG A 174 -26.07 35.63 3.33
C ARG A 174 -26.36 34.54 2.31
N VAL A 175 -26.27 34.82 1.01
CA VAL A 175 -26.47 33.80 -0.04
C VAL A 175 -25.38 32.73 0.02
N PHE A 176 -24.12 33.10 0.23
CA PHE A 176 -23.04 32.13 0.45
C PHE A 176 -23.30 31.26 1.67
N PHE A 177 -23.74 31.85 2.78
CA PHE A 177 -24.04 31.13 4.00
C PHE A 177 -25.22 30.17 3.82
N GLU A 178 -26.25 30.59 3.09
CA GLU A 178 -27.42 29.77 2.76
C GLU A 178 -27.04 28.60 1.83
N VAL A 179 -26.19 28.85 0.83
CA VAL A 179 -25.66 27.79 -0.05
C VAL A 179 -24.75 26.83 0.72
N VAL A 180 -23.90 27.32 1.62
CA VAL A 180 -23.04 26.48 2.47
C VAL A 180 -23.89 25.61 3.40
N ILE A 181 -24.92 26.19 4.03
CA ILE A 181 -25.85 25.42 4.87
C ILE A 181 -26.59 24.36 4.05
N LEU A 182 -27.08 24.69 2.86
CA LEU A 182 -27.73 23.73 1.98
C LEU A 182 -26.79 22.62 1.52
N THR A 183 -25.52 22.96 1.26
CA THR A 183 -24.49 21.99 0.86
C THR A 183 -24.14 21.05 2.01
N VAL A 184 -24.02 21.56 3.24
CA VAL A 184 -23.75 20.76 4.45
C VAL A 184 -24.94 19.87 4.82
N GLN A 185 -26.17 20.28 4.48
CA GLN A 185 -27.36 19.45 4.66
C GLN A 185 -27.52 18.36 3.61
N GLN A 186 -26.77 18.39 2.50
CA GLN A 186 -26.86 17.31 1.52
C GLN A 186 -26.27 16.03 2.10
N PRO A 187 -27.00 14.90 2.05
CA PRO A 187 -26.50 13.61 2.55
C PRO A 187 -25.22 13.16 1.84
N LEU A 188 -24.99 13.63 0.60
CA LEU A 188 -23.78 13.40 -0.17
C LEU A 188 -22.53 14.01 0.48
N PHE A 189 -22.63 15.16 1.15
CA PHE A 189 -21.50 15.78 1.85
C PHE A 189 -21.02 14.90 3.00
N TRP A 190 -21.94 14.41 3.82
CA TRP A 190 -21.64 13.47 4.89
C TRP A 190 -21.11 12.14 4.36
N GLY A 191 -21.65 11.66 3.23
CA GLY A 191 -21.13 10.50 2.52
C GLY A 191 -19.66 10.68 2.13
N TYR A 192 -19.30 11.84 1.57
CA TYR A 192 -17.91 12.16 1.22
C TYR A 192 -17.00 12.24 2.45
N VAL A 193 -17.43 12.92 3.52
CA VAL A 193 -16.67 13.02 4.78
C VAL A 193 -16.43 11.65 5.39
N LEU A 194 -17.46 10.80 5.45
CA LEU A 194 -17.32 9.41 5.94
C LEU A 194 -16.40 8.59 5.05
N ALA A 195 -16.53 8.68 3.72
CA ALA A 195 -15.64 7.99 2.79
C ALA A 195 -14.18 8.43 2.97
N ALA A 196 -13.93 9.74 3.17
CA ALA A 196 -12.61 10.27 3.42
C ALA A 196 -12.00 9.75 4.74
N ILE A 197 -12.80 9.68 5.82
CA ILE A 197 -12.39 9.14 7.12
C ILE A 197 -12.11 7.64 7.03
N ILE A 198 -12.98 6.87 6.37
CA ILE A 198 -12.78 5.44 6.16
C ILE A 198 -11.50 5.21 5.37
N LEU A 199 -11.29 5.96 4.28
CA LEU A 199 -10.11 5.83 3.44
C LEU A 199 -8.82 6.16 4.21
N THR A 200 -8.79 7.23 5.00
CA THR A 200 -7.63 7.54 5.86
C THR A 200 -7.41 6.47 6.93
N GLY A 201 -8.47 5.94 7.53
CA GLY A 201 -8.40 4.84 8.49
C GLY A 201 -7.85 3.55 7.87
N LEU A 202 -8.33 3.19 6.69
CA LEU A 202 -7.91 2.01 5.93
C LEU A 202 -6.45 2.14 5.51
N TRP A 203 -6.05 3.32 5.03
CA TRP A 203 -4.65 3.61 4.70
C TRP A 203 -3.74 3.52 5.93
N ALA A 204 -4.17 4.07 7.07
CA ALA A 204 -3.46 3.94 8.33
C ALA A 204 -3.37 2.47 8.80
N GLN A 205 -4.41 1.67 8.58
CA GLN A 205 -4.42 0.24 8.91
C GLN A 205 -3.48 -0.56 8.00
N VAL A 206 -3.46 -0.27 6.70
CA VAL A 206 -2.51 -0.85 5.73
C VAL A 206 -1.08 -0.50 6.14
N MET A 207 -0.80 0.76 6.48
CA MET A 207 0.52 1.15 6.97
C MET A 207 0.90 0.43 8.26
N ARG A 208 -0.03 0.23 9.19
CA ARG A 208 0.21 -0.58 10.40
C ARG A 208 0.49 -2.04 10.06
N LEU A 209 -0.24 -2.62 9.11
CA LEU A 209 -0.06 -4.02 8.68
C LEU A 209 1.26 -4.23 7.94
N VAL A 210 1.63 -3.33 7.02
CA VAL A 210 2.91 -3.36 6.30
C VAL A 210 4.08 -3.15 7.27
N TYR A 211 3.93 -2.24 8.24
CA TYR A 211 4.94 -2.05 9.29
C TYR A 211 5.05 -3.27 10.22
N ARG A 212 3.94 -3.97 10.48
CA ARG A 212 3.91 -5.20 11.29
C ARG A 212 4.44 -6.43 10.53
N ARG A 213 4.32 -6.45 9.19
CA ARG A 213 4.85 -7.52 8.31
C ARG A 213 6.30 -7.34 7.87
N SER A 214 6.95 -6.22 8.20
CA SER A 214 8.38 -5.99 7.92
C SER A 214 9.34 -6.23 9.12
N PRO A 215 9.24 -7.32 9.91
CA PRO A 215 10.31 -7.64 10.84
C PRO A 215 11.49 -8.45 10.26
N VAL A 216 11.46 -9.04 9.05
CA VAL A 216 12.46 -10.10 8.74
C VAL A 216 13.30 -9.93 7.45
N THR A 217 12.89 -9.23 6.41
CA THR A 217 13.63 -9.29 5.12
C THR A 217 14.87 -8.38 4.99
N LEU A 218 15.11 -7.45 5.91
CA LEU A 218 16.27 -6.55 5.86
C LEU A 218 17.52 -7.07 6.59
N GLY A 219 17.44 -8.25 7.23
CA GLY A 219 18.57 -8.90 7.89
C GLY A 219 19.35 -9.91 7.03
N LEU A 220 18.95 -10.14 5.78
CA LEU A 220 19.54 -11.15 4.89
C LEU A 220 20.43 -10.55 3.77
N LEU A 221 20.68 -9.23 3.82
CA LEU A 221 21.45 -8.49 2.80
C LEU A 221 22.68 -7.74 3.38
N ILE A 222 23.08 -8.00 4.62
CA ILE A 222 24.32 -7.53 5.26
C ILE A 222 25.00 -8.73 5.90
#